data_AF-A0A1C0UXD4-F1
#
_entry.id   AF-A0A1C0UXD4-F1
#
_cell.length_a   1.000
_cell.length_b   1.000
_cell.length_c   1.000
_cell.angle_alpha   90.00
_cell.angle_beta   90.00
_cell.angle_gamma   90.00
#
_symmetry.space_group_name_H-M   'P 1'
#
loop_
_entity.id
_entity.type
_entity.pdbx_description
1 polymer ?
#
loop_
_entity_poly.entity_id
_entity_poly.type
_entity_poly.pdbx_seq_one_letter_code
_entity_poly.pdbx_strand_id
1 'polypeptide(L)'
;MFSELKQFLANSIHNLSLNLSRIFIWTVWLFYVGYLLLSDIPPGDSLLYVTPKTLEEIFNLSMNFWLVLPIIFPSEAPVSNPALEGLFNIVVTWGLLFWGFIIDGRNQRFSMISFLIGTALLTNVFFLPWLGLRQANPQVSTNSLIFVEKVGESRVLPSVLAGVFVVSLIWSVLARPEYGDITTRWQDLLELLFSDRLAYSFVVDMLVFWSFQSWLVKDDMARRQWDNDKILWLVRLIPFWGLIIYLWLRPSLKLEAQNNS
;
A
#
# COMPACT_ATOMS: atom_id res chain seq x y z
N MET A 1 16.77 -8.99 -42.36
CA MET A 1 15.36 -8.90 -42.79
C MET A 1 14.38 -9.66 -41.89
N PHE A 2 14.35 -11.00 -41.85
CA PHE A 2 13.37 -11.74 -41.00
C PHE A 2 13.63 -11.62 -39.48
N SER A 3 14.89 -11.54 -39.05
CA SER A 3 15.28 -11.30 -37.65
C SER A 3 14.88 -9.90 -37.17
N GLU A 4 15.16 -8.89 -37.99
CA GLU A 4 14.82 -7.48 -37.72
C GLU A 4 13.30 -7.28 -37.65
N LEU A 5 12.54 -7.93 -38.55
CA LEU A 5 11.07 -7.89 -38.51
C LEU A 5 10.51 -8.53 -37.24
N LYS A 6 11.04 -9.68 -36.81
CA LYS A 6 10.64 -10.32 -35.53
C LYS A 6 10.94 -9.42 -34.33
N GLN A 7 12.11 -8.79 -34.30
CA GLN A 7 12.51 -7.91 -33.21
C GLN A 7 11.66 -6.63 -33.19
N PHE A 8 11.37 -6.05 -34.35
CA PHE A 8 10.47 -4.91 -34.48
C PHE A 8 9.05 -5.24 -33.97
N LEU A 9 8.49 -6.38 -34.40
CA LEU A 9 7.16 -6.81 -33.96
C LEU A 9 7.12 -7.08 -32.45
N ALA A 10 8.14 -7.75 -31.90
CA ALA A 10 8.23 -8.00 -30.45
C ALA A 10 8.29 -6.68 -29.65
N ASN A 11 9.11 -5.72 -30.09
CA ASN A 11 9.21 -4.41 -29.45
C ASN A 11 7.89 -3.64 -29.55
N SER A 12 7.20 -3.70 -30.70
CA SER A 12 5.91 -3.04 -30.90
C SER A 12 4.84 -3.61 -29.96
N ILE A 13 4.74 -4.94 -29.86
CA ILE A 13 3.80 -5.62 -28.96
C ILE A 13 4.11 -5.28 -27.50
N HIS A 14 5.39 -5.30 -27.11
CA HIS A 14 5.81 -4.94 -25.76
C HIS A 14 5.43 -3.49 -25.42
N ASN A 15 5.75 -2.53 -26.30
CA ASN A 15 5.39 -1.12 -26.12
C ASN A 15 3.87 -0.91 -26.04
N LEU A 16 3.10 -1.63 -26.87
CA LEU A 16 1.64 -1.59 -26.81
C LEU A 16 1.11 -2.09 -25.45
N SER A 17 1.65 -3.20 -24.94
CA SER A 17 1.24 -3.76 -23.63
C SER A 17 1.55 -2.82 -22.46
N LEU A 18 2.70 -2.15 -22.51
CA LEU A 18 3.11 -1.15 -21.51
C LEU A 18 2.18 0.07 -21.55
N ASN A 19 1.89 0.58 -22.75
CA ASN A 19 1.00 1.72 -22.92
C ASN A 19 -0.43 1.38 -22.46
N LEU A 20 -0.93 0.19 -22.77
CA LEU A 20 -2.25 -0.25 -22.33
C LEU A 20 -2.33 -0.39 -20.80
N SER A 21 -1.29 -0.92 -20.18
CA SER A 21 -1.21 -1.02 -18.71
C SER A 21 -1.24 0.36 -18.06
N ARG A 22 -0.54 1.36 -18.62
CA ARG A 22 -0.57 2.74 -18.14
C ARG A 22 -1.92 3.40 -18.29
N ILE A 23 -2.56 3.25 -19.46
CA ILE A 23 -3.92 3.75 -19.70
C ILE A 23 -4.88 3.14 -18.69
N PHE A 24 -4.78 1.83 -18.44
CA PHE A 24 -5.60 1.15 -17.44
C PHE A 24 -5.40 1.74 -16.03
N ILE A 25 -4.15 1.90 -15.58
CA ILE A 25 -3.85 2.47 -14.25
C ILE A 25 -4.38 3.89 -14.12
N TRP A 26 -4.18 4.74 -15.13
CA TRP A 26 -4.69 6.12 -15.09
C TRP A 26 -6.21 6.19 -15.12
N THR A 27 -6.87 5.34 -15.89
CA THR A 27 -8.34 5.23 -15.87
C THR A 27 -8.83 4.81 -14.48
N VAL A 28 -8.19 3.82 -13.86
CA VAL A 28 -8.53 3.40 -12.49
C VAL A 28 -8.27 4.52 -11.48
N TRP A 29 -7.17 5.27 -11.62
CA TRP A 29 -6.90 6.41 -10.74
C TRP A 29 -7.92 7.55 -10.91
N LEU A 30 -8.28 7.90 -12.15
CA LEU A 30 -9.31 8.90 -12.42
C LEU A 30 -10.66 8.47 -11.88
N PHE A 31 -11.01 7.19 -12.04
CA PHE A 31 -12.22 6.64 -11.44
C PHE A 31 -12.15 6.68 -9.92
N TYR A 32 -11.03 6.25 -9.32
CA TYR A 32 -10.82 6.29 -7.87
C TYR A 32 -10.98 7.71 -7.31
N VAL A 33 -10.28 8.70 -7.87
CA VAL A 33 -10.38 10.10 -7.44
C VAL A 33 -11.77 10.66 -7.70
N GLY A 34 -12.31 10.47 -8.90
CA GLY A 34 -13.62 10.98 -9.28
C GLY A 34 -14.75 10.39 -8.44
N TYR A 35 -14.76 9.08 -8.24
CA TYR A 35 -15.75 8.37 -7.44
C TYR A 35 -15.59 8.67 -5.95
N LEU A 36 -14.42 8.40 -5.39
CA LEU A 36 -14.25 8.38 -3.94
C LEU A 36 -14.09 9.78 -3.34
N LEU A 37 -13.37 10.67 -4.02
CA LEU A 37 -13.03 11.98 -3.46
C LEU A 37 -14.00 13.08 -3.91
N LEU A 38 -14.41 13.04 -5.17
CA LEU A 38 -15.13 14.16 -5.80
C LEU A 38 -16.62 13.94 -5.98
N SER A 39 -17.11 12.69 -5.99
CA SER A 39 -18.53 12.40 -6.19
C SER A 39 -19.29 12.23 -4.89
N ASP A 40 -20.58 12.50 -4.94
CA ASP A 40 -21.53 12.29 -3.84
C ASP A 40 -22.20 10.90 -3.90
N ILE A 41 -21.66 9.98 -4.72
CA ILE A 41 -22.21 8.62 -4.90
C ILE A 41 -21.87 7.69 -3.72
N PRO A 42 -20.61 7.60 -3.24
CA PRO A 42 -20.29 6.73 -2.13
C PRO A 42 -20.83 7.33 -0.81
N PRO A 43 -20.91 6.58 0.29
CA PRO A 43 -21.53 7.07 1.53
C PRO A 43 -20.76 8.19 2.22
N GLY A 44 -21.46 9.12 2.87
CA GLY A 44 -20.87 10.29 3.53
C GLY A 44 -20.54 11.44 2.58
N ASP A 45 -20.11 12.57 3.14
CA ASP A 45 -19.83 13.78 2.38
C ASP A 45 -18.57 13.61 1.49
N SER A 46 -18.58 14.19 0.29
CA SER A 46 -17.40 14.21 -0.58
C SER A 46 -16.32 15.15 -0.02
N LEU A 47 -15.08 15.02 -0.51
CA LEU A 47 -13.99 15.91 -0.10
C LEU A 47 -14.19 17.37 -0.54
N LEU A 48 -15.20 17.65 -1.36
CA LEU A 48 -15.59 19.02 -1.71
C LEU A 48 -16.35 19.71 -0.56
N TYR A 49 -16.94 18.93 0.34
CA TYR A 49 -17.77 19.41 1.45
C TYR A 49 -17.23 18.95 2.82
N VAL A 50 -15.90 18.92 2.96
CA VAL A 50 -15.25 18.46 4.20
C VAL A 50 -15.73 19.25 5.40
N THR A 51 -16.29 18.54 6.38
CA THR A 51 -16.75 19.13 7.64
C THR A 51 -15.59 19.23 8.65
N PRO A 52 -15.64 20.17 9.61
CA PRO A 52 -14.68 20.22 10.71
C PRO A 52 -14.60 18.91 11.51
N LYS A 53 -15.73 18.21 11.66
CA LYS A 53 -15.81 16.92 12.35
C LYS A 53 -14.99 15.85 11.64
N THR A 54 -15.07 15.77 10.31
CA THR A 54 -14.26 14.84 9.52
C THR A 54 -12.77 15.13 9.67
N LEU A 55 -12.37 16.41 9.68
CA LEU A 55 -10.97 16.79 9.90
C LEU A 55 -10.48 16.42 11.31
N GLU A 56 -11.32 16.60 12.32
CA GLU A 56 -11.02 16.18 13.69
C GLU A 56 -10.86 14.66 13.78
N GLU A 57 -11.72 13.89 13.12
CA GLU A 57 -11.60 12.42 13.08
C GLU A 57 -10.32 11.95 12.38
N ILE A 58 -9.97 12.55 11.23
CA ILE A 58 -8.70 12.27 10.54
C ILE A 58 -7.52 12.59 11.45
N PHE A 59 -7.55 13.73 12.14
CA PHE A 59 -6.51 14.15 13.06
C PHE A 59 -6.39 13.18 14.25
N ASN A 60 -7.51 12.79 14.86
CA ASN A 60 -7.55 11.88 15.99
C ASN A 60 -7.01 10.49 15.61
N LEU A 61 -7.42 9.95 14.46
CA LEU A 61 -6.88 8.71 13.92
C LEU A 61 -5.37 8.81 13.68
N SER A 62 -4.91 9.94 13.12
CA SER A 62 -3.50 10.19 12.85
C SER A 62 -2.65 10.33 14.12
N MET A 63 -3.20 10.92 15.19
CA MET A 63 -2.53 10.96 16.50
C MET A 63 -2.41 9.57 17.13
N ASN A 64 -3.35 8.68 16.83
CA ASN A 64 -3.36 7.29 17.27
C ASN A 64 -2.66 6.33 16.29
N PHE A 65 -1.71 6.83 15.51
CA PHE A 65 -0.90 6.04 14.58
C PHE A 65 -0.15 4.91 15.29
N TRP A 66 -0.23 3.71 14.71
CA TRP A 66 0.22 2.43 15.25
C TRP A 66 -0.24 2.15 16.68
N LEU A 67 -1.31 2.83 17.12
CA LEU A 67 -1.85 2.77 18.48
C LEU A 67 -0.80 3.11 19.55
N VAL A 68 0.29 3.81 19.19
CA VAL A 68 1.39 4.12 20.10
C VAL A 68 0.91 5.04 21.23
N LEU A 69 0.27 6.15 20.86
CA LEU A 69 -0.24 7.12 21.82
C LEU A 69 -1.28 6.53 22.77
N PRO A 70 -2.34 5.83 22.30
CA PRO A 70 -3.36 5.30 23.20
C PRO A 70 -2.87 4.13 24.07
N ILE A 71 -1.77 3.45 23.71
CA ILE A 71 -1.15 2.41 24.53
C ILE A 71 -0.21 3.01 25.60
N ILE A 72 0.63 3.98 25.22
CA ILE A 72 1.68 4.50 26.10
C ILE A 72 1.17 5.65 26.98
N PHE A 73 0.33 6.53 26.43
CA PHE A 73 -0.20 7.72 27.09
C PHE A 73 -1.73 7.79 26.93
N PRO A 74 -2.48 6.85 27.54
CA PRO A 74 -3.92 6.74 27.33
C PRO A 74 -4.71 7.99 27.77
N SER A 75 -4.19 8.81 28.69
CA SER A 75 -4.84 10.06 29.12
C SER A 75 -4.74 11.19 28.09
N GLU A 76 -3.70 11.18 27.25
CA GLU A 76 -3.44 12.22 26.25
C GLU A 76 -3.97 11.83 24.86
N ALA A 77 -4.27 10.55 24.67
CA ALA A 77 -4.71 10.04 23.38
C ALA A 77 -6.16 10.48 23.09
N PRO A 78 -6.44 11.01 21.88
CA PRO A 78 -7.82 11.26 21.49
C PRO A 78 -8.63 9.97 21.48
N VAL A 79 -9.90 10.07 21.85
CA VAL A 79 -10.82 8.94 21.89
C VAL A 79 -11.58 8.86 20.58
N SER A 80 -11.55 7.69 19.94
CA SER A 80 -12.24 7.39 18.68
C SER A 80 -12.86 5.99 18.73
N ASN A 81 -13.67 5.63 17.73
CA ASN A 81 -14.20 4.28 17.67
C ASN A 81 -13.05 3.26 17.51
N PRO A 82 -12.89 2.27 18.40
CA PRO A 82 -11.76 1.34 18.39
C PRO A 82 -11.73 0.44 17.14
N ALA A 83 -12.90 0.10 16.58
CA ALA A 83 -12.98 -0.65 15.34
C ALA A 83 -12.45 0.17 14.16
N LEU A 84 -12.81 1.46 14.11
CA LEU A 84 -12.31 2.39 13.09
C LEU A 84 -10.81 2.67 13.23
N GLU A 85 -10.31 2.86 14.46
CA GLU A 85 -8.88 3.03 14.73
C GLU A 85 -8.04 1.82 14.27
N GLY A 86 -8.52 0.61 14.55
CA GLY A 86 -7.82 -0.59 14.11
C GLY A 86 -7.87 -0.74 12.58
N LEU A 87 -9.01 -0.44 11.95
CA LEU A 87 -9.13 -0.41 10.49
C LEU A 87 -8.15 0.58 9.86
N PHE A 88 -8.12 1.82 10.33
CA PHE A 88 -7.18 2.86 9.88
C PHE A 88 -5.73 2.37 9.99
N ASN A 89 -5.33 1.85 11.15
CA ASN A 89 -3.96 1.40 11.37
C ASN A 89 -3.59 0.20 10.48
N ILE A 90 -4.53 -0.69 10.17
CA ILE A 90 -4.33 -1.77 9.20
C ILE A 90 -4.05 -1.21 7.80
N VAL A 91 -4.86 -0.26 7.32
CA VAL A 91 -4.70 0.33 5.99
C VAL A 91 -3.36 1.04 5.85
N VAL A 92 -3.00 1.87 6.83
CA VAL A 92 -1.74 2.61 6.78
C VAL A 92 -0.54 1.66 6.86
N THR A 93 -0.61 0.65 7.73
CA THR A 93 0.42 -0.40 7.82
C THR A 93 0.59 -1.15 6.50
N TRP A 94 -0.49 -1.39 5.76
CA TRP A 94 -0.41 -1.97 4.42
C TRP A 94 0.30 -1.02 3.44
N GLY A 95 -0.06 0.27 3.44
CA GLY A 95 0.64 1.27 2.63
C GLY A 95 2.15 1.31 2.94
N LEU A 96 2.52 1.13 4.20
CA LEU A 96 3.93 1.08 4.63
C LEU A 96 4.68 -0.17 4.15
N LEU A 97 4.00 -1.29 3.85
CA LEU A 97 4.67 -2.45 3.24
C LEU A 97 5.30 -2.13 1.89
N PHE A 98 4.80 -1.11 1.19
CA PHE A 98 5.37 -0.71 -0.09
C PHE A 98 6.78 -0.13 0.02
N TRP A 99 7.22 0.29 1.22
CA TRP A 99 8.62 0.63 1.46
C TRP A 99 9.58 -0.55 1.23
N GLY A 100 9.08 -1.78 1.31
CA GLY A 100 9.83 -2.97 0.91
C GLY A 100 10.25 -2.97 -0.56
N PHE A 101 9.62 -2.15 -1.41
CA PHE A 101 9.91 -2.05 -2.84
C PHE A 101 10.66 -0.76 -3.22
N ILE A 102 11.22 -0.02 -2.25
CA ILE A 102 11.86 1.28 -2.49
C ILE A 102 12.93 1.27 -3.61
N ILE A 103 13.58 0.13 -3.84
CA ILE A 103 14.59 -0.06 -4.89
C ILE A 103 14.00 0.05 -6.30
N ASP A 104 12.70 -0.19 -6.47
CA ASP A 104 11.97 0.08 -7.71
C ASP A 104 12.11 1.54 -8.16
N GLY A 105 12.37 2.45 -7.20
CA GLY A 105 12.63 3.87 -7.42
C GLY A 105 13.96 4.21 -8.12
N ARG A 106 14.91 3.28 -8.22
CA ARG A 106 16.16 3.50 -8.96
C ARG A 106 15.87 3.65 -10.45
N ASN A 107 16.59 4.55 -11.11
CA ASN A 107 16.46 4.83 -12.55
C ASN A 107 15.04 5.27 -12.99
N GLN A 108 14.24 5.78 -12.06
CA GLN A 108 12.92 6.33 -12.34
C GLN A 108 13.01 7.84 -12.53
N ARG A 109 12.06 8.39 -13.30
CA ARG A 109 11.97 9.84 -13.52
C ARG A 109 11.67 10.62 -12.22
N PHE A 110 10.90 10.01 -11.32
CA PHE A 110 10.47 10.62 -10.06
C PHE A 110 10.93 9.77 -8.88
N SER A 111 11.19 10.41 -7.73
CA SER A 111 11.57 9.70 -6.51
C SER A 111 10.40 8.89 -5.96
N MET A 112 10.59 7.60 -5.78
CA MET A 112 9.60 6.71 -5.15
C MET A 112 9.31 7.14 -3.70
N ILE A 113 10.26 7.74 -2.99
CA ILE A 113 10.11 8.12 -1.59
C ILE A 113 8.96 9.11 -1.40
N SER A 114 8.82 10.10 -2.30
CA SER A 114 7.72 11.06 -2.24
C SER A 114 6.36 10.37 -2.37
N PHE A 115 6.26 9.38 -3.26
CA PHE A 115 5.05 8.58 -3.42
C PHE A 115 4.82 7.65 -2.23
N LEU A 116 5.85 7.05 -1.64
CA LEU A 116 5.72 6.19 -0.46
C LEU A 116 5.25 6.96 0.78
N ILE A 117 5.76 8.18 0.99
CA ILE A 117 5.25 9.09 2.03
C ILE A 117 3.79 9.44 1.74
N GLY A 118 3.49 9.81 0.49
CA GLY A 118 2.13 10.09 0.06
C GLY A 118 1.18 8.90 0.23
N THR A 119 1.64 7.67 -0.02
CA THR A 119 0.85 6.45 0.16
C THR A 119 0.63 6.11 1.64
N ALA A 120 1.55 6.43 2.53
CA ALA A 120 1.34 6.25 3.96
C ALA A 120 0.26 7.19 4.53
N LEU A 121 0.08 8.38 3.93
CA LEU A 121 -0.85 9.41 4.43
C LEU A 121 -2.16 9.49 3.64
N LEU A 122 -2.09 9.29 2.33
CA LEU A 122 -3.17 9.49 1.34
C LEU A 122 -3.30 8.29 0.38
N THR A 123 -2.77 7.13 0.79
CA THR A 123 -3.03 5.80 0.21
C THR A 123 -2.96 5.76 -1.32
N ASN A 124 -4.10 5.55 -1.99
CA ASN A 124 -4.18 5.30 -3.41
C ASN A 124 -4.15 6.56 -4.28
N VAL A 125 -4.28 7.74 -3.66
CA VAL A 125 -4.04 9.01 -4.36
C VAL A 125 -2.59 9.08 -4.85
N PHE A 126 -1.64 8.49 -4.13
CA PHE A 126 -0.22 8.45 -4.51
C PHE A 126 0.25 7.08 -5.02
N PHE A 127 -0.33 5.98 -4.53
CA PHE A 127 0.11 4.64 -4.96
C PHE A 127 -0.16 4.39 -6.46
N LEU A 128 -1.36 4.71 -6.95
CA LEU A 128 -1.70 4.48 -8.36
C LEU A 128 -0.90 5.38 -9.32
N PRO A 129 -0.70 6.69 -9.06
CA PRO A 129 0.17 7.49 -9.91
C PRO A 129 1.61 7.00 -9.93
N TRP A 130 2.15 6.48 -8.82
CA TRP A 130 3.44 5.81 -8.85
C TRP A 130 3.46 4.67 -9.86
N LEU A 131 2.48 3.77 -9.81
CA LEU A 131 2.36 2.66 -10.75
C LEU A 131 2.18 3.12 -12.20
N GLY A 132 1.47 4.22 -12.44
CA GLY A 132 1.22 4.76 -13.78
C GLY A 132 2.43 5.49 -14.38
N LEU A 133 3.27 6.11 -13.55
CA LEU A 133 4.43 6.90 -13.97
C LEU A 133 5.72 6.08 -14.07
N ARG A 134 5.87 5.05 -13.23
CA ARG A 134 7.09 4.25 -13.19
C ARG A 134 7.32 3.46 -14.48
N GLN A 135 8.57 3.12 -14.73
CA GLN A 135 8.98 2.13 -15.72
C GLN A 135 9.25 0.81 -15.00
N ALA A 136 9.06 -0.32 -15.67
CA ALA A 136 9.47 -1.60 -15.10
C ALA A 136 10.98 -1.58 -14.86
N ASN A 137 11.41 -1.93 -13.64
CA ASN A 137 12.82 -1.93 -13.26
C ASN A 137 13.28 -3.35 -12.86
N PRO A 138 13.28 -4.34 -13.77
CA PRO A 138 13.62 -5.73 -13.43
C PRO A 138 15.13 -5.98 -13.27
N GLN A 139 15.96 -4.96 -13.43
CA GLN A 139 17.41 -5.12 -13.55
C GLN A 139 18.08 -5.34 -12.19
N VAL A 140 19.12 -6.17 -12.18
CA VAL A 140 19.94 -6.43 -10.99
C VAL A 140 20.58 -5.11 -10.53
N SER A 141 20.62 -4.89 -9.23
CA SER A 141 21.21 -3.67 -8.67
C SER A 141 22.74 -3.70 -8.78
N THR A 142 23.31 -2.68 -9.41
CA THR A 142 24.77 -2.52 -9.59
C THR A 142 25.45 -1.82 -8.41
N ASN A 143 24.73 -0.90 -7.76
CA ASN A 143 25.26 -0.09 -6.67
C ASN A 143 24.82 -0.61 -5.29
N SER A 144 25.67 -0.41 -4.28
CA SER A 144 25.35 -0.69 -2.88
C SER A 144 24.07 0.02 -2.41
N LEU A 145 23.43 -0.53 -1.37
CA LEU A 145 22.17 -0.02 -0.85
C LEU A 145 22.39 1.21 0.03
N ILE A 146 21.56 2.25 -0.14
CA ILE A 146 21.48 3.37 0.80
C ILE A 146 20.69 2.96 2.07
N PHE A 147 20.75 3.77 3.13
CA PHE A 147 20.14 3.45 4.41
C PHE A 147 18.65 3.05 4.30
N VAL A 148 17.85 3.85 3.59
CA VAL A 148 16.41 3.62 3.45
C VAL A 148 16.13 2.32 2.67
N GLU A 149 16.95 2.00 1.68
CA GLU A 149 16.85 0.73 0.95
C GLU A 149 17.21 -0.45 1.84
N LYS A 150 18.18 -0.32 2.74
CA LYS A 150 18.47 -1.36 3.74
C LYS A 150 17.30 -1.59 4.70
N VAL A 151 16.56 -0.54 5.06
CA VAL A 151 15.32 -0.66 5.85
C VAL A 151 14.26 -1.40 5.05
N GLY A 152 14.06 -1.05 3.78
CA GLY A 152 13.13 -1.76 2.89
C GLY A 152 13.49 -3.23 2.68
N GLU A 153 14.79 -3.55 2.56
CA GLU A 153 15.30 -4.93 2.43
C GLU A 153 15.27 -5.73 3.74
N SER A 154 15.09 -5.07 4.88
CA SER A 154 15.10 -5.73 6.19
C SER A 154 13.89 -6.64 6.36
N ARG A 155 14.11 -7.83 6.94
CA ARG A 155 13.03 -8.72 7.40
C ARG A 155 12.33 -8.20 8.65
N VAL A 156 12.91 -7.22 9.35
CA VAL A 156 12.30 -6.58 10.53
C VAL A 156 11.09 -5.74 10.11
N LEU A 157 11.14 -5.07 8.97
CA LEU A 157 10.05 -4.22 8.47
C LEU A 157 8.72 -5.01 8.36
N PRO A 158 8.61 -6.10 7.59
CA PRO A 158 7.38 -6.89 7.53
C PRO A 158 7.01 -7.50 8.89
N SER A 159 7.97 -7.85 9.75
CA SER A 159 7.66 -8.37 11.10
C SER A 159 6.99 -7.34 12.00
N VAL A 160 7.50 -6.11 12.04
CA VAL A 160 6.91 -5.01 12.80
C VAL A 160 5.51 -4.70 12.28
N LEU A 161 5.36 -4.60 10.95
CA LEU A 161 4.07 -4.30 10.32
C LEU A 161 3.04 -5.43 10.52
N ALA A 162 3.46 -6.70 10.49
CA ALA A 162 2.59 -7.81 10.87
C ALA A 162 2.13 -7.71 12.34
N GLY A 163 3.03 -7.30 13.24
CA GLY A 163 2.71 -7.05 14.65
C GLY A 163 1.67 -5.95 14.82
N VAL A 164 1.86 -4.80 14.15
CA VAL A 164 0.90 -3.68 14.19
C VAL A 164 -0.47 -4.11 13.66
N PHE A 165 -0.53 -4.90 12.58
CA PHE A 165 -1.78 -5.43 12.06
C PHE A 165 -2.52 -6.28 13.11
N VAL A 166 -1.82 -7.20 13.78
CA VAL A 166 -2.41 -8.06 14.83
C VAL A 166 -2.86 -7.23 16.03
N VAL A 167 -2.04 -6.29 16.50
CA VAL A 167 -2.39 -5.38 17.60
C VAL A 167 -3.61 -4.54 17.24
N SER A 168 -3.71 -4.08 15.99
CA SER A 168 -4.87 -3.31 15.51
C SER A 168 -6.15 -4.12 15.51
N LEU A 169 -6.10 -5.40 15.11
CA LEU A 169 -7.26 -6.31 15.22
C LEU A 169 -7.66 -6.54 16.67
N ILE A 170 -6.68 -6.78 17.56
CA ILE A 170 -6.94 -6.97 19.00
C ILE A 170 -7.57 -5.69 19.58
N TRP A 171 -7.05 -4.52 19.21
CA TRP A 171 -7.55 -3.22 19.64
C TRP A 171 -9.01 -3.01 19.24
N SER A 172 -9.36 -3.29 17.98
CA SER A 172 -10.75 -3.19 17.51
C SER A 172 -11.75 -3.99 18.34
N VAL A 173 -11.32 -5.15 18.85
CA VAL A 173 -12.19 -6.07 19.59
C VAL A 173 -12.19 -5.78 21.10
N LEU A 174 -11.03 -5.48 21.69
CA LEU A 174 -10.86 -5.46 23.15
C LEU A 174 -10.68 -4.07 23.76
N ALA A 175 -10.26 -3.07 22.99
CA ALA A 175 -9.99 -1.74 23.54
C ALA A 175 -11.28 -0.98 23.83
N ARG A 176 -11.26 -0.14 24.87
CA ARG A 176 -12.36 0.76 25.26
C ARG A 176 -13.69 0.02 25.48
N PRO A 177 -13.84 -0.75 26.58
CA PRO A 177 -15.03 -1.58 26.84
C PRO A 177 -16.37 -0.84 26.77
N GLU A 178 -16.37 0.49 26.94
CA GLU A 178 -17.51 1.38 26.80
C GLU A 178 -18.17 1.38 25.40
N TYR A 179 -17.47 0.89 24.37
CA TYR A 179 -18.01 0.70 23.00
C TYR A 179 -18.78 -0.62 22.84
N GLY A 180 -19.12 -1.28 23.94
CA GLY A 180 -19.95 -2.48 23.93
C GLY A 180 -19.18 -3.76 23.58
N ASP A 181 -19.95 -4.83 23.36
CA ASP A 181 -19.43 -6.15 23.04
C ASP A 181 -18.99 -6.27 21.57
N ILE A 182 -18.47 -7.44 21.19
CA ILE A 182 -17.98 -7.71 19.83
C ILE A 182 -19.08 -7.53 18.78
N THR A 183 -20.33 -7.87 19.12
CA THR A 183 -21.46 -7.79 18.20
C THR A 183 -21.85 -6.34 17.94
N THR A 184 -21.97 -5.54 19.01
CA THR A 184 -22.23 -4.09 18.91
C THR A 184 -21.14 -3.40 18.10
N ARG A 185 -19.86 -3.67 18.42
CA ARG A 185 -18.72 -3.08 17.67
C ARG A 185 -18.74 -3.41 16.19
N TRP A 186 -19.10 -4.65 15.85
CA TRP A 186 -19.20 -5.06 14.46
C TRP A 186 -20.34 -4.33 13.74
N GLN A 187 -21.49 -4.17 14.39
CA GLN A 187 -22.62 -3.41 13.85
C GLN A 187 -22.26 -1.93 13.68
N ASP A 188 -21.65 -1.31 14.68
CA ASP A 188 -21.19 0.08 14.64
C ASP A 188 -20.16 0.30 13.52
N LEU A 189 -19.22 -0.63 13.35
CA LEU A 189 -18.26 -0.56 12.24
C LEU A 189 -18.97 -0.66 10.89
N LEU A 190 -19.93 -1.57 10.73
CA LEU A 190 -20.70 -1.67 9.49
C LEU A 190 -21.49 -0.38 9.22
N GLU A 191 -22.11 0.20 10.23
CA GLU A 191 -22.80 1.49 10.11
C GLU A 191 -21.84 2.59 9.65
N LEU A 192 -20.67 2.69 10.28
CA LEU A 192 -19.63 3.65 9.88
C LEU A 192 -19.19 3.43 8.41
N LEU A 193 -18.92 2.19 8.00
CA LEU A 193 -18.50 1.87 6.63
C LEU A 193 -19.53 2.26 5.56
N PHE A 194 -20.81 2.37 5.91
CA PHE A 194 -21.88 2.71 4.97
C PHE A 194 -22.52 4.09 5.22
N SER A 195 -22.00 4.86 6.17
CA SER A 195 -22.48 6.22 6.47
C SER A 195 -21.36 7.27 6.37
N ASP A 196 -20.12 6.89 6.63
CA ASP A 196 -18.97 7.78 6.67
C ASP A 196 -18.01 7.56 5.48
N ARG A 197 -17.58 8.68 4.88
CA ARG A 197 -16.70 8.70 3.70
C ARG A 197 -15.32 8.16 4.03
N LEU A 198 -14.77 8.53 5.18
CA LEU A 198 -13.42 8.18 5.58
C LEU A 198 -13.32 6.67 5.85
N ALA A 199 -14.25 6.12 6.65
CA ALA A 199 -14.33 4.69 6.92
C ALA A 199 -14.53 3.87 5.63
N TYR A 200 -15.44 4.30 4.76
CA TYR A 200 -15.65 3.68 3.46
C TYR A 200 -14.37 3.70 2.60
N SER A 201 -13.64 4.81 2.60
CA SER A 201 -12.41 4.96 1.81
C SER A 201 -11.33 3.95 2.20
N PHE A 202 -11.21 3.58 3.47
CA PHE A 202 -10.28 2.55 3.93
C PHE A 202 -10.54 1.18 3.31
N VAL A 203 -11.81 0.80 3.13
CA VAL A 203 -12.16 -0.47 2.46
C VAL A 203 -11.79 -0.43 0.98
N VAL A 204 -12.14 0.67 0.30
CA VAL A 204 -11.75 0.87 -1.10
C VAL A 204 -10.23 0.85 -1.25
N ASP A 205 -9.51 1.45 -0.30
CA ASP A 205 -8.06 1.51 -0.30
C ASP A 205 -7.41 0.14 -0.24
N MET A 206 -7.89 -0.71 0.67
CA MET A 206 -7.43 -2.10 0.78
C MET A 206 -7.72 -2.90 -0.48
N LEU A 207 -8.88 -2.69 -1.13
CA LEU A 207 -9.21 -3.37 -2.39
C LEU A 207 -8.27 -2.96 -3.53
N VAL A 208 -7.92 -1.69 -3.62
CA VAL A 208 -6.95 -1.20 -4.61
C VAL A 208 -5.55 -1.73 -4.30
N PHE A 209 -5.09 -1.67 -3.05
CA PHE A 209 -3.82 -2.26 -2.65
C PHE A 209 -3.76 -3.74 -2.98
N TRP A 210 -4.79 -4.51 -2.64
CA TRP A 210 -4.87 -5.92 -2.98
C TRP A 210 -4.77 -6.17 -4.49
N SER A 211 -5.53 -5.41 -5.29
CA SER A 211 -5.58 -5.59 -6.74
C SER A 211 -4.24 -5.30 -7.41
N PHE A 212 -3.52 -4.27 -6.94
CA PHE A 212 -2.35 -3.74 -7.63
C PHE A 212 -1.00 -4.08 -6.99
N GLN A 213 -0.93 -4.53 -5.73
CA GLN A 213 0.35 -4.82 -5.05
C GLN A 213 1.24 -5.81 -5.81
N SER A 214 0.64 -6.76 -6.54
CA SER A 214 1.42 -7.77 -7.28
C SER A 214 2.23 -7.20 -8.46
N TRP A 215 1.94 -5.97 -8.91
CA TRP A 215 2.71 -5.30 -9.96
C TRP A 215 4.13 -4.97 -9.48
N LEU A 216 4.29 -4.57 -8.21
CA LEU A 216 5.61 -4.33 -7.62
C LEU A 216 6.36 -5.64 -7.35
N VAL A 217 5.64 -6.68 -6.96
CA VAL A 217 6.21 -8.01 -6.67
C VAL A 217 6.85 -8.64 -7.89
N LYS A 218 6.19 -8.59 -9.07
CA LYS A 218 6.75 -9.15 -10.31
C LYS A 218 8.13 -8.57 -10.64
N ASP A 219 8.25 -7.26 -10.61
CA ASP A 219 9.51 -6.58 -10.93
C ASP A 219 10.57 -6.86 -9.86
N ASP A 220 10.18 -6.92 -8.57
CA ASP A 220 11.10 -7.24 -7.48
C ASP A 220 11.62 -8.68 -7.53
N MET A 221 10.78 -9.64 -7.92
CA MET A 221 11.17 -11.03 -8.18
C MET A 221 12.18 -11.12 -9.33
N ALA A 222 11.92 -10.41 -10.42
CA ALA A 222 12.84 -10.35 -11.56
C ALA A 222 14.20 -9.76 -11.18
N ARG A 223 14.24 -8.66 -10.41
CA ARG A 223 15.50 -8.07 -9.89
C ARG A 223 16.33 -9.05 -9.07
N ARG A 224 15.68 -9.97 -8.35
CA ARG A 224 16.33 -10.99 -7.51
C ARG A 224 16.70 -12.25 -8.30
N GLN A 225 16.35 -12.32 -9.59
CA GLN A 225 16.42 -13.53 -10.40
C GLN A 225 15.72 -14.71 -9.71
N TRP A 226 14.57 -14.41 -9.10
CA TRP A 226 13.79 -15.36 -8.33
C TRP A 226 12.47 -15.61 -9.02
N ASP A 227 12.33 -16.77 -9.64
CA ASP A 227 11.08 -17.21 -10.24
C ASP A 227 10.36 -18.18 -9.29
N ASN A 228 9.16 -17.80 -8.84
CA ASN A 228 8.35 -18.57 -7.91
C ASN A 228 6.86 -18.21 -8.02
N ASP A 229 6.19 -18.83 -8.98
CA ASP A 229 4.76 -18.62 -9.24
C ASP A 229 3.87 -18.85 -8.01
N LYS A 230 4.23 -19.81 -7.14
CA LYS A 230 3.43 -20.10 -5.93
C LYS A 230 3.38 -18.90 -5.00
N ILE A 231 4.51 -18.23 -4.80
CA ILE A 231 4.57 -17.03 -3.98
C ILE A 231 3.89 -15.85 -4.67
N LEU A 232 4.03 -15.71 -5.99
CA LEU A 232 3.33 -14.68 -6.74
C LEU A 232 1.80 -14.82 -6.62
N TRP A 233 1.28 -16.05 -6.71
CA TRP A 233 -0.14 -16.34 -6.49
C TRP A 233 -0.55 -16.14 -5.04
N LEU A 234 0.31 -16.47 -4.07
CA LEU A 234 0.06 -16.18 -2.65
C LEU A 234 -0.21 -14.69 -2.42
N VAL A 235 0.60 -13.80 -2.98
CA VAL A 235 0.40 -12.33 -2.87
C VAL A 235 -0.92 -11.88 -3.51
N ARG A 236 -1.34 -12.52 -4.61
CA ARG A 236 -2.58 -12.18 -5.30
C ARG A 236 -3.83 -12.68 -4.60
N LEU A 237 -3.76 -13.83 -3.93
CA LEU A 237 -4.92 -14.48 -3.32
C LEU A 237 -5.06 -14.16 -1.84
N ILE A 238 -3.96 -13.91 -1.14
CA ILE A 238 -3.93 -13.57 0.28
C ILE A 238 -3.40 -12.14 0.40
N PRO A 239 -4.25 -11.12 0.65
CA PRO A 239 -3.90 -9.72 0.43
C PRO A 239 -2.71 -9.20 1.26
N PHE A 240 -2.93 -8.63 2.44
CA PHE A 240 -1.88 -8.10 3.31
C PHE A 240 -0.85 -9.18 3.67
N TRP A 241 -1.31 -10.35 4.11
CA TRP A 241 -0.45 -11.42 4.59
C TRP A 241 0.38 -12.10 3.49
N GLY A 242 -0.10 -12.16 2.25
CA GLY A 242 0.71 -12.66 1.15
C GLY A 242 1.91 -11.74 0.88
N LEU A 243 1.73 -10.42 1.00
CA LEU A 243 2.82 -9.46 0.87
C LEU A 243 3.84 -9.55 2.03
N ILE A 244 3.37 -9.75 3.26
CA ILE A 244 4.24 -10.03 4.42
C ILE A 244 5.11 -11.26 4.16
N ILE A 245 4.49 -12.37 3.77
CA ILE A 245 5.19 -13.64 3.50
C ILE A 245 6.18 -13.46 2.35
N TYR A 246 5.80 -12.75 1.29
CA TYR A 246 6.70 -12.40 0.20
C TYR A 246 7.95 -11.67 0.69
N LEU A 247 7.78 -10.59 1.47
CA LEU A 247 8.90 -9.78 1.97
C LEU A 247 9.81 -10.55 2.93
N TRP A 248 9.28 -11.52 3.68
CA TRP A 248 10.09 -12.42 4.50
C TRP A 248 10.90 -13.42 3.69
N LEU A 249 10.27 -14.03 2.67
CA LEU A 249 10.85 -15.15 1.93
C LEU A 249 11.75 -14.70 0.77
N ARG A 250 11.57 -13.47 0.26
CA ARG A 250 12.35 -13.00 -0.89
C ARG A 250 13.86 -13.14 -0.63
N PRO A 251 14.62 -13.69 -1.59
CA PRO A 251 16.07 -13.76 -1.48
C PRO A 251 16.68 -12.36 -1.36
N SER A 252 17.82 -12.21 -0.70
CA SER A 252 18.56 -10.94 -0.71
C SER A 252 18.90 -10.53 -2.13
N LEU A 253 18.96 -9.23 -2.39
CA LEU A 253 19.41 -8.73 -3.69
C LEU A 253 20.83 -9.20 -4.01
N LYS A 254 21.01 -9.67 -5.24
CA LYS A 254 22.34 -9.87 -5.80
C LYS A 254 22.86 -8.49 -6.18
N LEU A 255 24.00 -8.11 -5.63
CA LEU A 255 24.72 -6.93 -6.09
C LEU A 255 25.71 -7.42 -7.15
N GLU A 256 25.70 -6.81 -8.34
CA GLU A 256 26.78 -7.07 -9.29
C GLU A 256 28.10 -6.66 -8.64
N ALA A 257 29.06 -7.59 -8.57
CA ALA A 257 30.40 -7.26 -8.11
C ALA A 257 30.96 -6.18 -9.04
N GLN A 258 31.32 -5.03 -8.48
CA GLN A 258 32.10 -4.05 -9.22
C GLN A 258 33.44 -4.74 -9.55
N ASN A 259 33.56 -5.24 -10.78
CA ASN A 259 34.86 -5.56 -11.35
C ASN A 259 35.62 -4.24 -11.41
N ASN A 260 36.42 -3.97 -10.38
CA ASN A 260 37.38 -2.89 -10.38
C ASN A 260 38.34 -3.15 -11.55
N SER A 261 38.15 -2.38 -12.63
CA SER A 261 39.07 -2.24 -13.75
C SER A 261 40.41 -1.69 -13.29
#